data_AF-A0A5C6V3C3-F1
#
_entry.id   AF-A0A5C6V3C3-F1
#
_cell.length_a   1.000
_cell.length_b   1.000
_cell.length_c   1.000
_cell.angle_alpha   90.00
_cell.angle_beta   90.00
_cell.angle_gamma   90.00
#
_symmetry.space_group_name_H-M   'P 1'
#
loop_
_entity.id
_entity.type
_entity.pdbx_description
1 polymer ?
#
loop_
_entity_poly.entity_id
_entity_poly.type
_entity_poly.pdbx_seq_one_letter_code
_entity_poly.pdbx_strand_id
1 'polypeptide(L)'
;MSADWRVMWHPEGKALIPDTSEPSHTWLNQYIHPDDRQSVMERIDRAIRNKSVFELEQRVVRADGSPGRVFSRAIPVFDEHGEIAEWIGTATEVKST
;
A
#
# COMPACT_ATOMS: atom_id res chain seq x y z
N MET A 1 6.26 1.62 -4.04
CA MET A 1 5.76 2.93 -3.53
C MET A 1 6.91 3.93 -3.50
N SER A 2 6.64 5.22 -3.67
CA SER A 2 7.62 6.28 -3.38
C SER A 2 8.00 6.29 -1.89
N ALA A 3 9.15 6.86 -1.56
CA ALA A 3 9.66 6.96 -0.19
C ALA A 3 8.63 7.50 0.82
N ASP A 4 7.85 8.51 0.40
CA ASP A 4 6.83 9.20 1.19
C ASP A 4 5.42 8.63 1.01
N TRP A 5 5.27 7.51 0.30
CA TRP A 5 3.98 6.86 0.00
C TRP A 5 2.96 7.73 -0.77
N ARG A 6 3.35 8.89 -1.28
CA ARG A 6 2.44 9.71 -2.10
C ARG A 6 2.15 9.11 -3.46
N VAL A 7 3.06 8.26 -3.96
CA VAL A 7 2.93 7.62 -5.26
C VAL A 7 2.99 6.11 -5.14
N MET A 8 1.96 5.47 -5.67
CA MET A 8 1.95 4.03 -5.92
C MET A 8 2.43 3.79 -7.34
N TRP A 9 3.63 3.21 -7.46
CA TRP A 9 4.17 2.71 -8.73
C TRP A 9 3.43 1.44 -9.15
N HIS A 10 3.47 1.12 -10.45
CA HIS A 10 2.77 0.01 -11.11
C HIS A 10 2.52 -1.19 -10.18
N PRO A 11 1.28 -1.45 -9.77
CA PRO A 11 0.98 -2.64 -8.99
C PRO A 11 1.10 -3.87 -9.89
N GLU A 12 2.28 -4.48 -9.97
CA GLU A 12 2.44 -5.78 -10.62
C GLU A 12 1.82 -6.87 -9.72
N GLY A 13 0.56 -7.21 -9.97
CA GLY A 13 -0.13 -8.23 -9.17
C GLY A 13 -1.53 -8.53 -9.68
N LYS A 14 -1.68 -9.69 -10.34
CA LYS A 14 -2.93 -10.23 -10.87
C LYS A 14 -4.10 -10.08 -9.88
N ALA A 15 -5.15 -9.38 -10.34
CA ALA A 15 -6.57 -9.55 -9.97
C ALA A 15 -7.17 -8.80 -8.76
N LEU A 16 -6.45 -7.97 -8.00
CA LEU A 16 -7.08 -7.24 -6.86
C LEU A 16 -7.21 -5.73 -7.04
N ILE A 17 -6.33 -5.12 -7.83
CA ILE A 17 -6.28 -3.69 -8.14
C ILE A 17 -6.26 -3.56 -9.67
N PRO A 18 -6.91 -2.56 -10.29
CA PRO A 18 -6.79 -2.33 -11.72
C PRO A 18 -5.32 -2.25 -12.14
N ASP A 19 -4.95 -3.00 -13.17
CA ASP A 19 -3.62 -2.89 -13.79
C ASP A 19 -3.52 -1.50 -14.42
N THR A 20 -2.80 -0.60 -13.76
CA THR A 20 -2.57 0.76 -14.26
C THR A 20 -1.13 0.90 -14.68
N SER A 21 -0.94 1.14 -15.97
CA SER A 21 0.34 1.55 -16.56
C SER A 21 0.77 2.96 -16.15
N GLU A 22 0.09 3.58 -15.18
CA GLU A 22 0.38 4.93 -14.70
C GLU A 22 0.50 4.92 -13.17
N PRO A 23 1.46 5.68 -12.61
CA PRO A 23 1.56 5.85 -11.17
C PRO A 23 0.30 6.50 -10.58
N SER A 24 -0.21 5.98 -9.47
CA SER A 24 -1.36 6.57 -8.79
C SER A 24 -0.93 7.47 -7.64
N HIS A 25 -1.32 8.74 -7.71
CA HIS A 25 -1.22 9.73 -6.62
C HIS A 25 -2.43 9.73 -5.70
N THR A 26 -3.48 8.98 -6.06
CA THR A 26 -4.77 8.94 -5.36
C THR A 26 -5.13 7.54 -4.86
N TRP A 27 -4.13 6.65 -4.78
CA TRP A 27 -4.29 5.24 -4.43
C TRP A 27 -5.04 5.04 -3.09
N LEU A 28 -4.79 5.91 -2.10
CA LEU A 28 -5.47 5.85 -0.80
C LEU A 28 -6.98 6.03 -0.95
N ASN A 29 -7.42 6.91 -1.85
CA ASN A 29 -8.84 7.16 -2.09
C ASN A 29 -9.45 6.11 -3.03
N GLN A 30 -8.67 5.58 -3.96
CA GLN A 30 -9.12 4.61 -4.96
C GLN A 30 -9.26 3.20 -4.40
N TYR A 31 -8.30 2.76 -3.56
CA TYR A 31 -8.18 1.36 -3.19
C TYR A 31 -8.44 1.08 -1.72
N ILE A 32 -8.34 2.08 -0.83
CA ILE A 32 -8.56 1.88 0.61
C ILE A 32 -9.96 2.33 1.00
N HIS A 33 -10.65 1.49 1.77
CA HIS A 33 -11.96 1.81 2.31
C HIS A 33 -11.90 3.10 3.16
N PRO A 34 -12.86 4.04 3.03
CA PRO A 34 -12.84 5.32 3.73
C PRO A 34 -12.49 5.25 5.22
N ASP A 35 -13.12 4.32 5.94
CA ASP A 35 -12.90 4.12 7.39
C ASP A 35 -11.48 3.67 7.77
N ASP A 36 -10.76 3.02 6.85
CA ASP A 36 -9.42 2.47 7.14
C ASP A 36 -8.31 3.45 6.76
N ARG A 37 -8.60 4.50 5.97
CA ARG A 37 -7.60 5.44 5.43
C ARG A 37 -6.75 6.09 6.51
N GLN A 38 -7.36 6.49 7.63
CA GLN A 38 -6.61 7.11 8.73
C GLN A 38 -5.62 6.12 9.36
N SER A 39 -6.07 4.92 9.70
CA SER A 39 -5.22 3.86 10.29
C SER A 39 -4.06 3.48 9.36
N VAL A 40 -4.34 3.41 8.05
CA VAL A 40 -3.33 3.15 7.02
C VAL A 40 -2.26 4.25 7.01
N MET A 41 -2.67 5.52 7.02
CA MET A 41 -1.75 6.66 7.04
C MET A 41 -0.91 6.70 8.32
N GLU A 42 -1.51 6.47 9.50
CA GLU A 42 -0.78 6.43 10.77
C GLU A 42 0.28 5.31 10.78
N ARG A 43 -0.04 4.17 10.17
CA ARG A 43 0.88 3.03 10.05
C ARG A 43 2.01 3.31 9.07
N ILE A 44 1.72 3.96 7.94
CA ILE A 44 2.72 4.43 6.97
C ILE A 44 3.68 5.42 7.63
N ASP A 45 3.14 6.43 8.30
CA ASP A 45 3.92 7.46 8.97
C ASP A 45 4.87 6.85 10.01
N ARG A 46 4.40 5.85 10.77
CA ARG A 46 5.24 5.10 11.71
C ARG A 46 6.34 4.33 10.98
N ALA A 47 6.03 3.67 9.88
CA ALA A 47 7.00 2.90 9.09
C ALA A 47 8.09 3.80 8.49
N ILE A 48 7.72 4.96 7.94
CA ILE A 48 8.65 5.96 7.42
C ILE A 48 9.56 6.48 8.53
N ARG A 49 8.99 6.97 9.64
CA ARG A 49 9.77 7.53 10.75
C ARG A 49 10.77 6.53 11.33
N ASN A 50 10.37 5.26 11.42
CA ASN A 50 11.20 4.23 12.01
C ASN A 50 12.08 3.50 10.99
N LYS A 51 11.99 3.85 9.70
CA LYS A 51 12.65 3.12 8.60
C LYS A 51 12.41 1.60 8.69
N SER A 52 11.17 1.21 9.05
CA SER A 52 10.81 -0.17 9.39
C SER A 52 9.79 -0.75 8.43
N VAL A 53 9.67 -2.08 8.41
CA VAL A 53 8.65 -2.81 7.64
C VAL A 53 7.24 -2.26 7.94
N PHE A 54 6.44 -2.04 6.90
CA PHE A 54 5.01 -1.79 6.98
C PHE A 54 4.27 -3.12 6.88
N GLU A 55 3.35 -3.38 7.81
CA GLU A 55 2.44 -4.52 7.79
C GLU A 55 1.07 -4.10 8.35
N LEU A 56 0.00 -4.41 7.62
CA LEU A 56 -1.37 -4.11 8.01
C LEU A 56 -2.39 -4.98 7.26
N GLU A 57 -3.33 -5.57 7.98
CA GLU A 57 -4.57 -6.07 7.39
C GLU A 57 -5.60 -4.94 7.30
N GLN A 58 -6.15 -4.70 6.11
CA GLN A 58 -7.04 -3.57 5.84
C GLN A 58 -8.11 -3.92 4.81
N ARG A 59 -9.21 -3.16 4.83
CA ARG A 59 -10.27 -3.24 3.83
C ARG A 59 -9.87 -2.49 2.57
N VAL A 60 -10.14 -3.11 1.42
CA VAL A 60 -9.90 -2.51 0.10
C VAL A 60 -11.18 -2.44 -0.71
N VAL A 61 -11.21 -1.53 -1.68
CA VAL A 61 -12.24 -1.46 -2.71
C VAL A 61 -11.69 -2.16 -3.95
N ARG A 62 -12.31 -3.28 -4.35
CA ARG A 62 -11.93 -4.01 -5.56
C ARG A 62 -12.33 -3.23 -6.81
N ALA A 63 -11.81 -3.64 -7.97
CA ALA A 63 -12.12 -3.02 -9.26
C ALA A 63 -13.62 -3.01 -9.60
N ASP A 64 -14.40 -3.99 -9.10
CA ASP A 64 -15.86 -4.07 -9.27
C ASP A 64 -16.64 -3.26 -8.22
N GLY A 65 -15.96 -2.54 -7.33
CA GLY A 65 -16.55 -1.77 -6.23
C GLY A 65 -16.90 -2.60 -4.99
N SER A 66 -16.70 -3.92 -5.01
CA SER A 66 -16.97 -4.77 -3.85
C SER A 66 -15.91 -4.59 -2.75
N PRO A 67 -16.28 -4.74 -1.47
CA PRO A 67 -15.33 -4.69 -0.37
C PRO A 67 -14.49 -5.97 -0.32
N GLY A 68 -13.18 -5.82 -0.23
CA GLY A 68 -12.22 -6.91 0.01
C GLY A 68 -11.41 -6.70 1.28
N ARG A 69 -10.66 -7.71 1.68
CA ARG A 69 -9.66 -7.62 2.75
C ARG A 69 -8.33 -8.10 2.21
N VAL A 70 -7.26 -7.36 2.53
CA VAL A 70 -5.90 -7.76 2.19
C VAL A 70 -4.99 -7.63 3.39
N PHE A 71 -3.98 -8.49 3.45
CA PHE A 71 -2.79 -8.26 4.24
C PHE A 71 -1.74 -7.60 3.34
N SER A 72 -1.37 -6.37 3.68
CA SER A 72 -0.37 -5.60 2.97
C SER A 72 0.94 -5.61 3.74
N ARG A 73 2.04 -5.88 3.03
CA ARG A 73 3.39 -5.85 3.57
C ARG A 73 4.34 -5.12 2.63
N ALA A 74 5.12 -4.18 3.14
CA ALA A 74 6.14 -3.47 2.36
C ALA A 74 7.43 -3.26 3.16
N ILE A 75 8.56 -3.44 2.48
CA ILE A 75 9.91 -3.23 3.04
C ILE A 75 10.53 -1.97 2.43
N PRO A 76 11.27 -1.16 3.21
CA PRO A 76 11.99 -0.02 2.68
C PRO A 76 13.23 -0.49 1.92
N VAL A 77 13.49 0.11 0.77
CA VAL A 77 14.76 0.04 0.04
C VAL A 77 15.51 1.34 0.33
N PHE A 78 16.78 1.21 0.71
CA PHE A 78 17.60 2.35 1.11
C PHE A 78 18.54 2.81 -0.01
N ASP A 79 18.80 4.11 -0.07
CA ASP A 79 19.86 4.68 -0.89
C ASP A 79 21.24 4.58 -0.19
N GLU A 80 22.27 5.14 -0.82
CA GLU A 80 23.65 5.15 -0.32
C GLU A 80 23.82 5.92 1.01
N HIS A 81 22.87 6.80 1.36
CA HIS A 81 22.88 7.58 2.59
C HIS A 81 22.07 6.91 3.72
N GLY A 82 21.47 5.74 3.46
CA GLY A 82 20.59 5.07 4.40
C GLY A 82 19.22 5.73 4.53
N GLU A 83 18.82 6.57 3.57
CA GLU A 83 17.47 7.12 3.46
C GLU A 83 16.59 6.21 2.61
N ILE A 84 15.29 6.25 2.85
CA ILE A 84 14.36 5.41 2.10
C ILE A 84 14.27 5.96 0.67
N ALA A 85 14.72 5.18 -0.31
CA ALA A 85 14.56 5.50 -1.72
C ALA A 85 13.15 5.16 -2.20
N GLU A 86 12.66 3.97 -1.83
CA GLU A 86 11.36 3.45 -2.22
C GLU A 86 10.91 2.31 -1.31
N TRP A 87 9.72 1.80 -1.54
CA TRP A 87 9.20 0.62 -0.87
C TRP A 87 8.78 -0.45 -1.88
N ILE A 88 9.18 -1.69 -1.60
CA ILE A 88 8.75 -2.88 -2.34
C ILE A 88 7.78 -3.65 -1.44
N GLY A 89 6.62 -4.00 -1.96
CA GLY A 89 5.59 -4.65 -1.16
C GLY A 89 4.60 -5.47 -1.97
N THR A 90 3.77 -6.19 -1.23
CA THR A 90 2.70 -7.03 -1.76
C THR A 90 1.41 -6.79 -0.97
N ALA A 91 0.28 -7.05 -1.61
CA ALA A 91 -1.03 -7.12 -0.98
C ALA A 91 -1.65 -8.48 -1.30
N THR A 92 -1.89 -9.29 -0.28
CA THR A 92 -2.45 -10.63 -0.43
C THR A 92 -3.87 -10.64 0.08
N GLU A 93 -4.83 -11.13 -0.70
CA GLU A 93 -6.20 -11.31 -0.24
C GLU A 93 -6.25 -12.25 0.96
N VAL A 94 -6.99 -11.84 2.00
CA VAL A 94 -7.25 -12.67 3.17
C VAL A 94 -8.72 -13.06 3.19
N LYS A 95 -8.99 -14.34 3.48
CA LYS A 95 -10.35 -14.85 3.63
C LYS A 95 -10.72 -14.85 5.11
N SER A 96 -11.90 -14.36 5.44
CA SER A 96 -12.52 -14.63 6.74
C SER A 96 -12.73 -16.14 6.84
N THR A 97 -12.18 -16.77 7.88
CA THR A 97 -12.42 -18.17 8.21
C THR A 97 -13.76 -18.32 8.91
#